data_AF-A0A4V4J7P3-F1
#
_entry.id   AF-A0A4V4J7P3-F1
#
_cell.length_a   1.000
_cell.length_b   1.000
_cell.length_c   1.000
_cell.angle_alpha   90.00
_cell.angle_beta   90.00
_cell.angle_gamma   90.00
#
_symmetry.space_group_name_H-M   'P 1'
#
loop_
_entity.id
_entity.type
_entity.pdbx_description
1 polymer ?
#
loop_
_entity_poly.entity_id
_entity_poly.type
_entity_poly.pdbx_seq_one_letter_code
_entity_poly.pdbx_strand_id
1 'polypeptide(L)'
;MTSYLNYFGFGGDKASSGKAVDGLPAKQSPVRALPATWYTSPEMYEFERRAIFTRRWLFMTHSSRIKNAGDFLRFNIAGYDVIINRDRAGNINAFHNVCRHRAYPVVEKKEGNARIFACRYHGWSYGLNGKLAKAPGYQDLEGYEKEQNSLFSIHVKVDINGFIWINMDAKETPEVPWEEHFDNVDKQERYSEFDFDNYELDHTYEIEAVWMLHGIFEIWPLFHAMPPCLLIILFYAMSSVE
;
A
#
# COMPACT_ATOMS: atom_id res chain seq x y z
N MET A 1 -24.71 25.55 -4.20
CA MET A 1 -25.02 24.38 -3.33
C MET A 1 -25.57 23.18 -4.12
N THR A 2 -26.36 23.38 -5.18
CA THR A 2 -27.00 22.30 -5.95
C THR A 2 -26.03 21.39 -6.73
N SER A 3 -24.84 21.88 -7.10
CA SER A 3 -23.85 21.12 -7.87
C SER A 3 -23.15 20.00 -7.08
N TYR A 4 -23.06 20.11 -5.76
CA TYR A 4 -22.36 19.11 -4.93
C TYR A 4 -23.25 17.92 -4.60
N LEU A 5 -24.56 18.13 -4.48
CA LEU A 5 -25.53 17.07 -4.14
C LEU A 5 -25.75 16.07 -5.28
N ASN A 6 -25.70 16.53 -6.53
CA ASN A 6 -25.78 15.65 -7.71
C ASN A 6 -24.50 14.81 -7.90
N TYR A 7 -23.35 15.31 -7.44
CA TYR A 7 -22.08 14.60 -7.55
C TYR A 7 -21.99 13.40 -6.60
N PHE A 8 -22.60 13.49 -5.41
CA PHE A 8 -22.68 12.38 -4.45
C PHE A 8 -23.94 11.51 -4.59
N GLY A 9 -24.73 11.69 -5.66
CA GLY A 9 -25.91 10.84 -5.92
C GLY A 9 -27.11 11.08 -5.00
N PHE A 10 -27.17 12.19 -4.27
CA PHE A 10 -28.30 12.53 -3.37
C PHE A 10 -29.36 13.44 -4.03
N GLY A 11 -29.20 13.78 -5.31
CA GLY A 11 -30.21 14.49 -6.09
C GLY A 11 -31.30 13.54 -6.57
N GLY A 12 -32.45 13.53 -5.89
CA GLY A 12 -33.58 12.68 -6.24
C GLY A 12 -34.29 13.13 -7.52
N ASP A 13 -34.09 12.41 -8.62
CA ASP A 13 -34.98 12.47 -9.77
C ASP A 13 -35.95 11.28 -9.73
N LYS A 14 -37.25 11.58 -9.71
CA LYS A 14 -38.33 10.60 -9.78
C LYS A 14 -38.22 9.81 -11.09
N ALA A 15 -37.72 8.58 -11.00
CA ALA A 15 -37.73 7.64 -12.12
C ALA A 15 -39.18 7.26 -12.48
N SER A 16 -39.63 7.66 -13.67
CA SER A 16 -40.83 7.11 -14.29
C SER A 16 -40.62 5.64 -14.59
N SER A 17 -41.52 4.79 -14.09
CA SER A 17 -41.54 3.36 -14.31
C SER A 17 -41.70 3.00 -15.80
N GLY A 18 -40.59 2.66 -16.46
CA GLY A 18 -40.57 1.98 -17.74
C GLY A 18 -39.93 0.61 -17.56
N LYS A 19 -40.66 -0.46 -17.90
CA LYS A 19 -40.17 -1.85 -17.85
C LYS A 19 -38.89 -1.99 -18.69
N ALA A 20 -37.85 -2.58 -18.09
CA ALA A 20 -36.62 -2.96 -18.77
C ALA A 20 -36.95 -3.96 -19.89
N VAL A 21 -36.46 -3.65 -21.10
CA VAL A 21 -36.47 -4.56 -22.25
C VAL A 21 -35.09 -5.22 -22.23
N ASP A 22 -35.06 -6.53 -22.03
CA ASP A 22 -33.83 -7.32 -21.97
C ASP A 22 -33.05 -7.20 -23.30
N GLY A 23 -31.76 -6.84 -23.22
CA GLY A 23 -30.80 -7.09 -24.31
C GLY A 23 -30.24 -5.89 -25.11
N LEU A 24 -30.47 -4.64 -24.72
CA LEU A 24 -29.78 -3.49 -25.33
C LEU A 24 -28.59 -3.03 -24.46
N PRO A 25 -27.36 -2.89 -25.00
CA PRO A 25 -26.23 -2.39 -24.22
C PRO A 25 -26.54 -0.98 -23.72
N ALA A 26 -26.35 -0.76 -22.42
CA ALA A 26 -26.55 0.54 -21.79
C ALA A 26 -25.78 1.60 -22.59
N LYS A 27 -26.49 2.66 -23.02
CA LYS A 27 -25.93 3.75 -23.82
C LYS A 27 -24.81 4.40 -23.00
N GLN A 28 -23.56 4.17 -23.38
CA GLN A 28 -22.41 4.71 -22.66
C GLN A 28 -22.41 6.25 -22.80
N SER A 29 -22.69 6.93 -21.69
CA SER A 29 -22.50 8.38 -21.59
C SER A 29 -21.02 8.69 -21.35
N PRO A 30 -20.49 9.80 -21.89
CA PRO A 30 -19.11 10.18 -21.63
C PRO A 30 -18.90 10.39 -20.12
N VAL A 31 -17.92 9.69 -19.55
CA VAL A 31 -17.49 9.88 -18.17
C VAL A 31 -16.69 11.18 -18.11
N ARG A 32 -17.09 12.10 -17.23
CA ARG A 32 -16.39 13.36 -17.02
C ARG A 32 -15.21 13.13 -16.07
N ALA A 33 -14.05 13.64 -16.42
CA ALA A 33 -12.89 13.68 -15.52
C ALA A 33 -13.20 14.45 -14.22
N LEU A 34 -12.40 14.19 -13.19
CA LEU A 34 -12.52 14.89 -11.91
C LEU A 34 -12.21 16.38 -12.06
N PRO A 35 -12.66 17.22 -11.11
CA PRO A 35 -12.30 18.63 -11.11
C PRO A 35 -10.77 18.83 -11.14
N ALA A 36 -10.28 19.68 -12.04
CA ALA A 36 -8.84 19.89 -12.23
C ALA A 36 -8.09 20.24 -10.92
N THR A 37 -8.76 20.94 -10.01
CA THR A 37 -8.22 21.35 -8.71
C THR A 37 -7.92 20.18 -7.76
N TRP A 38 -8.58 19.02 -7.93
CA TRP A 38 -8.34 17.85 -7.08
C TRP A 38 -6.96 17.26 -7.31
N TYR A 39 -6.42 17.44 -8.51
CA TYR A 39 -5.12 16.91 -8.88
C TYR A 39 -3.93 17.74 -8.36
N THR A 40 -4.17 18.99 -7.94
CA THR A 40 -3.10 19.91 -7.53
C THR A 40 -3.28 20.45 -6.12
N SER A 41 -4.42 20.24 -5.48
CA SER A 41 -4.72 20.72 -4.13
C SER A 41 -3.96 19.90 -3.06
N PRO A 42 -3.14 20.55 -2.22
CA PRO A 42 -2.50 19.89 -1.08
C PRO A 42 -3.52 19.31 -0.09
N GLU A 43 -4.65 19.99 0.11
CA GLU A 43 -5.72 19.56 1.01
C GLU A 43 -6.38 18.27 0.51
N MET A 44 -6.55 18.15 -0.82
CA MET A 44 -7.05 16.92 -1.42
C MET A 44 -6.06 15.78 -1.23
N TYR A 45 -4.77 16.03 -1.46
CA TYR A 45 -3.73 15.03 -1.22
C TYR A 45 -3.73 14.55 0.25
N GLU A 46 -3.76 15.46 1.22
CA GLU A 46 -3.82 15.10 2.64
C GLU A 46 -5.11 14.35 3.04
N PHE A 47 -6.21 14.61 2.33
CA PHE A 47 -7.44 13.85 2.48
C PHE A 47 -7.27 12.42 1.92
N GLU A 48 -6.76 12.28 0.69
CA GLU A 48 -6.54 10.98 0.04
C GLU A 48 -5.52 10.11 0.80
N ARG A 49 -4.45 10.70 1.34
CA ARG A 49 -3.51 10.05 2.28
C ARG A 49 -4.23 9.30 3.39
N ARG A 50 -5.16 9.98 4.07
CA ARG A 50 -5.86 9.45 5.25
C ARG A 50 -7.08 8.59 4.89
N ALA A 51 -7.72 8.85 3.74
CA ALA A 51 -8.95 8.18 3.35
C ALA A 51 -8.71 6.95 2.47
N ILE A 52 -7.65 6.95 1.67
CA ILE A 52 -7.36 5.92 0.66
C ILE A 52 -6.14 5.11 1.07
N PHE A 53 -4.94 5.71 1.08
CA PHE A 53 -3.71 4.92 1.25
C PHE A 53 -3.61 4.23 2.60
N THR A 54 -4.15 4.84 3.66
CA THR A 54 -4.13 4.20 4.99
C THR A 54 -5.25 3.20 5.22
N ARG A 55 -6.25 3.11 4.32
CA ARG A 55 -7.47 2.29 4.53
C ARG A 55 -7.66 1.21 3.49
N ARG A 56 -7.04 1.35 2.32
CA ARG A 56 -7.16 0.43 1.18
C ARG A 56 -5.93 -0.48 1.09
N TRP A 57 -6.13 -1.63 0.47
CA TRP A 57 -5.04 -2.56 0.18
C TRP A 57 -4.19 -2.02 -0.97
N LEU A 58 -2.88 -1.97 -0.74
CA LEU A 58 -1.89 -1.46 -1.69
C LEU A 58 -0.99 -2.62 -2.13
N PHE A 59 -0.86 -2.83 -3.43
CA PHE A 59 0.12 -3.76 -3.98
C PHE A 59 1.53 -3.22 -3.71
N MET A 60 2.47 -4.00 -3.20
CA MET A 60 3.80 -3.49 -2.84
C MET A 60 4.90 -4.03 -3.71
N THR A 61 4.96 -5.35 -3.82
CA THR A 61 6.06 -6.04 -4.48
C THR A 61 5.76 -7.53 -4.59
N HIS A 62 6.70 -8.30 -5.15
CA HIS A 62 6.62 -9.74 -5.21
C HIS A 62 7.54 -10.39 -4.16
N SER A 63 7.11 -11.52 -3.59
CA SER A 63 7.81 -12.25 -2.54
C SER A 63 9.19 -12.77 -2.97
N SER A 64 9.43 -12.91 -4.29
CA SER A 64 10.74 -13.26 -4.85
C SER A 64 11.84 -12.23 -4.56
N ARG A 65 11.49 -10.99 -4.17
CA ARG A 65 12.50 -9.99 -3.76
C ARG A 65 13.00 -10.17 -2.32
N ILE A 66 12.31 -10.96 -1.50
CA ILE A 66 12.66 -11.22 -0.09
C ILE A 66 12.60 -12.72 0.19
N LYS A 67 13.45 -13.50 -0.50
CA LYS A 67 13.45 -14.97 -0.43
C LYS A 67 13.95 -15.50 0.92
N ASN A 68 14.97 -14.85 1.49
CA ASN A 68 15.66 -15.35 2.67
C ASN A 68 15.14 -14.70 3.95
N ALA A 69 15.24 -15.44 5.06
CA ALA A 69 14.97 -14.87 6.37
C ALA A 69 15.88 -13.66 6.64
N GLY A 70 15.26 -12.55 7.06
CA GLY A 70 15.94 -11.28 7.30
C GLY A 70 15.96 -10.34 6.10
N ASP A 71 15.63 -10.80 4.90
CA ASP A 71 15.50 -9.91 3.75
C ASP A 71 14.38 -8.89 4.02
N PHE A 72 14.66 -7.62 3.73
CA PHE A 72 13.73 -6.52 3.90
C PHE A 72 13.80 -5.53 2.74
N LEU A 73 12.67 -4.86 2.52
CA LEU A 73 12.50 -3.75 1.61
C LEU A 73 11.87 -2.59 2.38
N ARG A 74 12.31 -1.37 2.09
CA ARG A 74 11.80 -0.12 2.66
C ARG A 74 11.15 0.69 1.56
N PHE A 75 9.93 1.13 1.80
CA PHE A 75 9.13 1.93 0.89
C PHE A 75 8.69 3.24 1.57
N ASN A 76 8.59 4.32 0.79
CA ASN A 76 7.88 5.52 1.20
C ASN A 76 6.60 5.64 0.36
N ILE A 77 5.45 5.55 1.02
CA ILE A 77 4.14 5.51 0.37
C ILE A 77 3.35 6.69 0.87
N ALA A 78 3.17 7.71 0.02
CA ALA A 78 2.44 8.91 0.40
C ALA A 78 2.95 9.49 1.75
N GLY A 79 4.26 9.54 1.93
CA GLY A 79 4.92 10.02 3.15
C GLY A 79 4.95 9.03 4.33
N TYR A 80 4.35 7.85 4.22
CA TYR A 80 4.46 6.78 5.22
C TYR A 80 5.68 5.91 4.92
N ASP A 81 6.62 5.86 5.86
CA ASP A 81 7.82 5.02 5.74
C ASP A 81 7.53 3.61 6.29
N VAL A 82 7.67 2.61 5.43
CA VAL A 82 7.23 1.24 5.66
C VAL A 82 8.38 0.27 5.41
N ILE A 83 8.55 -0.71 6.30
CA ILE A 83 9.43 -1.85 6.09
C ILE A 83 8.55 -3.08 5.82
N ILE A 84 8.89 -3.86 4.81
CA ILE A 84 8.37 -5.20 4.57
C ILE A 84 9.54 -6.18 4.68
N ASN A 85 9.39 -7.26 5.44
CA ASN A 85 10.48 -8.22 5.64
C ASN A 85 9.99 -9.65 5.79
N ARG A 86 10.89 -10.60 5.51
CA ARG A 86 10.71 -12.01 5.88
C ARG A 86 11.34 -12.28 7.24
N ASP A 87 10.59 -12.85 8.17
CA ASP A 87 11.12 -13.24 9.48
C ASP A 87 11.83 -14.62 9.43
N ARG A 88 12.34 -15.07 10.58
CA ARG A 88 13.03 -16.37 10.69
C ARG A 88 12.10 -17.57 10.62
N ALA A 89 10.81 -17.39 10.86
CA ALA A 89 9.78 -18.41 10.69
C ALA A 89 9.28 -18.48 9.24
N GLY A 90 9.72 -17.56 8.38
CA GLY A 90 9.33 -17.48 6.98
C GLY A 90 8.14 -16.57 6.72
N ASN A 91 7.54 -15.94 7.74
CA ASN A 91 6.39 -15.05 7.56
C ASN A 91 6.84 -13.72 6.96
N ILE A 92 6.00 -13.15 6.10
CA ILE A 92 6.15 -11.77 5.64
C ILE A 92 5.44 -10.85 6.61
N ASN A 93 6.15 -9.86 7.13
CA ASN A 93 5.63 -8.86 8.04
C ASN A 93 5.85 -7.47 7.46
N ALA A 94 5.01 -6.51 7.85
CA ALA A 94 5.20 -5.10 7.51
C ALA A 94 5.05 -4.21 8.76
N PHE A 95 5.84 -3.14 8.82
CA PHE A 95 5.89 -2.22 9.95
C PHE A 95 6.08 -0.78 9.49
N HIS A 96 5.54 0.18 10.23
CA HIS A 96 6.01 1.56 10.11
C HIS A 96 7.47 1.64 10.58
N ASN A 97 8.34 2.28 9.78
CA ASN A 97 9.76 2.44 10.06
C ASN A 97 10.02 3.53 11.10
N VAL A 98 9.41 3.41 12.28
CA VAL A 98 9.43 4.43 13.33
C VAL A 98 9.75 3.76 14.65
N CYS A 99 10.91 4.09 15.23
CA CYS A 99 11.29 3.59 16.54
C CYS A 99 10.31 4.10 17.61
N ARG A 100 9.79 3.19 18.44
CA ARG A 100 8.85 3.49 19.52
C ARG A 100 9.42 4.35 20.65
N HIS A 101 10.73 4.55 20.69
CA HIS A 101 11.37 5.42 21.69
C HIS A 101 11.24 6.91 21.34
N ARG A 102 11.82 7.34 20.22
CA ARG A 102 11.84 8.77 19.80
C ARG A 102 11.76 8.93 18.28
N ALA A 103 10.95 8.09 17.63
CA ALA A 103 10.57 8.16 16.22
C ALA A 103 11.70 8.15 15.18
N TYR A 104 12.94 7.83 15.57
CA TYR A 104 14.03 7.66 14.62
C TYR A 104 13.80 6.42 13.71
N PRO A 105 14.14 6.45 12.42
CA PRO A 105 13.98 5.31 11.53
C PRO A 105 14.80 4.10 12.01
N VAL A 106 14.17 2.93 12.03
CA VAL A 106 14.83 1.70 12.50
C VAL A 106 15.73 1.13 11.41
N VAL A 107 15.37 1.33 10.15
CA VAL A 107 16.14 0.92 8.97
C VAL A 107 16.36 2.13 8.07
N GLU A 108 17.62 2.42 7.74
CA GLU A 108 17.96 3.52 6.83
C GLU A 108 18.09 3.07 5.37
N LYS A 109 18.52 1.83 5.14
CA LYS A 109 18.73 1.29 3.78
C LYS A 109 17.40 1.04 3.07
N LYS A 110 17.38 1.21 1.74
CA LYS A 110 16.21 0.88 0.91
C LYS A 110 15.91 -0.62 0.88
N GLU A 111 16.94 -1.45 0.93
CA GLU A 111 16.82 -2.91 0.95
C GLU A 111 18.03 -3.55 1.62
N GLY A 112 17.92 -4.83 1.96
CA GLY A 112 19.03 -5.63 2.46
C GLY A 112 18.58 -6.83 3.28
N ASN A 113 19.53 -7.40 4.04
CA ASN A 113 19.27 -8.49 4.98
C ASN A 113 19.67 -8.07 6.40
N ALA A 114 18.78 -8.28 7.36
CA ALA A 114 19.00 -7.96 8.76
C ALA A 114 18.71 -9.15 9.67
N ARG A 115 19.50 -9.32 10.73
CA ARG A 115 19.22 -10.30 11.79
C ARG A 115 18.32 -9.75 12.90
N ILE A 116 18.30 -8.43 13.02
CA ILE A 116 17.59 -7.62 14.02
C ILE A 116 17.48 -6.19 13.48
N PHE A 117 16.39 -5.49 13.78
CA PHE A 117 16.23 -4.08 13.43
C PHE A 117 16.68 -3.22 14.61
N ALA A 118 17.86 -2.59 14.50
CA ALA A 118 18.47 -1.83 15.60
C ALA A 118 18.43 -0.33 15.31
N CYS A 119 17.70 0.42 16.13
CA CYS A 119 17.64 1.87 16.05
C CYS A 119 18.98 2.48 16.46
N ARG A 120 19.58 3.26 15.55
CA ARG A 120 20.88 3.91 15.75
C ARG A 120 20.86 5.08 16.73
N TYR A 121 19.68 5.56 17.12
CA TYR A 121 19.60 6.71 18.02
C TYR A 121 19.97 6.34 19.46
N HIS A 122 19.32 5.33 20.05
CA HIS A 122 19.53 4.93 21.44
C HIS A 122 19.69 3.41 21.64
N GLY A 123 19.87 2.65 20.55
CA GLY A 123 20.14 1.22 20.61
C GLY A 123 18.94 0.34 20.97
N TRP A 124 17.71 0.87 20.91
CA TRP A 124 16.51 0.03 20.94
C TRP A 124 16.52 -0.92 19.73
N SER A 125 16.30 -2.20 19.96
CA SER A 125 16.37 -3.21 18.91
C SER A 125 15.13 -4.10 18.90
N TYR A 126 14.66 -4.44 17.71
CA TYR A 126 13.42 -5.16 17.46
C TYR A 126 13.74 -6.45 16.68
N GLY A 127 13.04 -7.52 17.01
CA GLY A 127 13.05 -8.75 16.20
C GLY A 127 12.45 -8.50 14.82
N LEU A 128 12.66 -9.46 13.92
CA LEU A 128 12.08 -9.41 12.56
C LEU A 128 10.55 -9.57 12.54
N ASN A 129 9.96 -9.95 13.67
CA ASN A 129 8.52 -9.95 13.90
C ASN A 129 8.02 -8.64 14.56
N GLY A 130 8.85 -7.59 14.58
CA GLY A 130 8.51 -6.27 15.14
C GLY A 130 8.52 -6.18 16.66
N LYS A 131 8.61 -7.30 17.39
CA LYS A 131 8.64 -7.29 18.86
C LYS A 131 9.92 -6.66 19.36
N LEU A 132 9.81 -5.80 20.36
CA LEU A 132 10.98 -5.20 21.01
C LEU A 132 11.85 -6.31 21.62
N ALA A 133 13.14 -6.30 21.28
CA ALA A 133 14.13 -7.27 21.71
C ALA A 133 14.99 -6.71 22.84
N LYS A 134 15.42 -5.45 22.76
CA LYS A 134 16.22 -4.77 23.79
C LYS A 134 15.90 -3.28 23.82
N ALA A 135 15.81 -2.72 25.02
CA ALA A 135 15.69 -1.28 25.28
C ALA A 135 16.72 -0.88 26.35
N PRO A 136 17.95 -0.49 25.95
CA PRO A 136 19.00 -0.15 26.91
C PRO A 136 18.56 0.90 27.93
N GLY A 137 18.74 0.63 29.22
CA GLY A 137 18.41 1.55 30.32
C GLY A 137 16.96 1.46 30.82
N TYR A 138 16.14 0.59 30.22
CA TYR A 138 14.73 0.40 30.62
C TYR A 138 14.47 -0.91 31.36
N GLN A 139 15.41 -1.87 31.33
CA GLN A 139 15.19 -3.22 31.85
C GLN A 139 14.89 -3.25 33.36
N ASP A 140 15.45 -2.30 34.11
CA ASP A 140 15.36 -2.26 35.56
C ASP A 140 14.33 -1.22 36.06
N LEU A 141 13.57 -0.61 35.13
CA LEU A 141 12.54 0.37 35.49
C LEU A 141 11.24 -0.34 35.91
N GLU A 142 10.71 0.07 37.06
CA GLU A 142 9.44 -0.45 37.57
C GLU A 142 8.29 -0.11 36.61
N GLY A 143 7.45 -1.10 36.30
CA GLY A 143 6.31 -0.95 35.39
C GLY A 143 6.65 -0.92 33.89
N TYR A 144 7.92 -1.13 33.50
CA TYR A 144 8.29 -1.20 32.09
C TYR A 144 7.88 -2.55 31.48
N GLU A 145 6.87 -2.51 30.59
CA GLU A 145 6.44 -3.66 29.79
C GLU A 145 7.00 -3.57 28.37
N LYS A 146 7.83 -4.54 28.01
CA LYS A 146 8.51 -4.60 26.71
C LYS A 146 7.53 -4.81 25.57
N GLU A 147 6.47 -5.56 25.82
CA GLU A 147 5.46 -6.01 24.87
C GLU A 147 4.65 -4.82 24.32
N GLN A 148 4.44 -3.78 25.12
CA GLN A 148 3.72 -2.56 24.76
C GLN A 148 4.49 -1.67 23.75
N ASN A 149 5.75 -2.00 23.49
CA ASN A 149 6.69 -1.18 22.74
C ASN A 149 7.18 -1.85 21.44
N SER A 150 6.41 -2.79 20.90
CA SER A 150 6.65 -3.38 19.57
C SER A 150 6.49 -2.35 18.45
N LEU A 151 7.12 -2.56 17.28
CA LEU A 151 6.90 -1.72 16.11
C LEU A 151 5.42 -1.69 15.74
N PHE A 152 4.96 -0.57 15.18
CA PHE A 152 3.59 -0.47 14.68
C PHE A 152 3.44 -1.37 13.46
N SER A 153 2.69 -2.46 13.62
CA SER A 153 2.41 -3.44 12.57
C SER A 153 1.50 -2.87 11.50
N ILE A 154 1.71 -3.32 10.28
CA ILE A 154 0.87 -3.05 9.11
C ILE A 154 0.33 -4.40 8.63
N HIS A 155 -0.94 -4.44 8.23
CA HIS A 155 -1.56 -5.66 7.73
C HIS A 155 -0.89 -6.10 6.43
N VAL A 156 -0.66 -7.41 6.30
CA VAL A 156 -0.02 -8.00 5.11
C VAL A 156 -0.90 -9.10 4.56
N LYS A 157 -1.03 -9.15 3.24
CA LYS A 157 -1.58 -10.27 2.49
C LYS A 157 -0.56 -10.68 1.44
N VAL A 158 -0.26 -11.96 1.35
CA VAL A 158 0.44 -12.55 0.21
C VAL A 158 -0.60 -13.34 -0.57
N ASP A 159 -0.75 -13.05 -1.87
CA ASP A 159 -1.69 -13.77 -2.72
C ASP A 159 -1.09 -15.08 -3.27
N ILE A 160 -1.89 -15.84 -4.03
CA ILE A 160 -1.47 -17.15 -4.54
C ILE A 160 -0.32 -17.06 -5.55
N ASN A 161 -0.11 -15.90 -6.17
CA ASN A 161 0.95 -15.65 -7.13
C ASN A 161 2.18 -15.01 -6.46
N GLY A 162 2.21 -14.95 -5.11
CA GLY A 162 3.34 -14.42 -4.36
C GLY A 162 3.44 -12.90 -4.31
N PHE A 163 2.42 -12.15 -4.75
CA PHE A 163 2.40 -10.70 -4.61
C PHE A 163 2.05 -10.30 -3.18
N ILE A 164 2.78 -9.31 -2.68
CA ILE A 164 2.65 -8.78 -1.32
C ILE A 164 1.82 -7.50 -1.38
N TRP A 165 0.77 -7.49 -0.58
CA TRP A 165 -0.16 -6.38 -0.39
C TRP A 165 -0.10 -5.92 1.05
N ILE A 166 -0.28 -4.62 1.29
CA ILE A 166 -0.34 -4.06 2.64
C ILE A 166 -1.61 -3.23 2.85
N ASN A 167 -2.04 -3.12 4.10
CA ASN A 167 -3.07 -2.18 4.52
C ASN A 167 -2.65 -1.53 5.85
N MET A 168 -2.60 -0.20 5.89
CA MET A 168 -2.12 0.57 7.04
C MET A 168 -3.24 0.96 8.03
N ASP A 169 -4.40 0.30 7.96
CA ASP A 169 -5.48 0.54 8.91
C ASP A 169 -5.01 0.14 10.32
N ALA A 170 -5.14 1.06 11.28
CA ALA A 170 -4.72 0.85 12.66
C ALA A 170 -5.67 -0.06 13.46
N LYS A 171 -6.83 -0.42 12.91
CA LYS A 171 -7.73 -1.42 13.51
C LYS A 171 -7.06 -2.80 13.51
N GLU A 172 -7.45 -3.66 14.45
CA GLU A 172 -6.96 -5.05 14.53
C GLU A 172 -7.27 -5.86 13.27
N THR A 173 -8.39 -5.53 12.62
CA THR A 173 -8.73 -6.06 11.29
C THR A 173 -8.96 -4.89 10.34
N PRO A 174 -8.47 -4.95 9.09
CA PRO A 174 -8.73 -3.92 8.10
C PRO A 174 -10.22 -3.69 7.92
N GLU A 175 -10.64 -2.43 7.77
CA GLU A 175 -12.04 -2.09 7.52
C GLU A 175 -12.63 -2.81 6.30
N VAL A 176 -11.81 -3.05 5.29
CA VAL A 176 -12.18 -3.87 4.15
C VAL A 176 -11.19 -5.03 4.00
N PRO A 177 -11.65 -6.30 4.05
CA PRO A 177 -10.82 -7.45 3.76
C PRO A 177 -10.23 -7.41 2.35
N TRP A 178 -9.08 -8.06 2.15
CA TRP A 178 -8.42 -8.08 0.84
C TRP A 178 -9.31 -8.75 -0.21
N GLU A 179 -10.00 -9.82 0.20
CA GLU A 179 -10.91 -10.60 -0.63
C GLU A 179 -12.09 -9.78 -1.13
N GLU A 180 -12.52 -8.73 -0.42
CA GLU A 180 -13.59 -7.85 -0.88
C GLU A 180 -13.10 -6.83 -1.94
N HIS A 181 -11.85 -6.35 -1.84
CA HIS A 181 -11.27 -5.43 -2.84
C HIS A 181 -10.81 -6.10 -4.11
N PHE A 182 -10.21 -7.28 -3.98
CA PHE A 182 -9.46 -7.92 -5.07
C PHE A 182 -9.93 -9.35 -5.32
N ASP A 183 -11.22 -9.63 -5.14
CA ASP A 183 -11.78 -10.96 -5.36
C ASP A 183 -11.39 -11.52 -6.73
N ASN A 184 -10.83 -12.73 -6.73
CA ASN A 184 -10.35 -13.46 -7.90
C ASN A 184 -9.33 -12.74 -8.79
N VAL A 185 -8.78 -11.59 -8.37
CA VAL A 185 -7.74 -10.90 -9.13
C VAL A 185 -6.55 -11.84 -9.31
N ASP A 186 -6.13 -12.52 -8.25
CA ASP A 186 -5.03 -13.47 -8.24
C ASP A 186 -5.32 -14.80 -8.96
N LYS A 187 -6.57 -15.10 -9.29
CA LYS A 187 -7.02 -16.37 -9.90
C LYS A 187 -7.38 -16.25 -11.38
N GLN A 188 -7.09 -15.13 -12.03
CA GLN A 188 -7.42 -14.95 -13.43
C GLN A 188 -6.68 -15.96 -14.32
N GLU A 189 -7.36 -16.52 -15.31
CA GLU A 189 -6.80 -17.53 -16.22
C GLU A 189 -5.54 -17.04 -16.94
N ARG A 190 -5.45 -15.74 -17.26
CA ARG A 190 -4.25 -15.14 -17.86
C ARG A 190 -2.97 -15.38 -17.05
N TYR A 191 -3.06 -15.71 -15.76
CA TYR A 191 -1.90 -15.95 -14.91
C TYR A 191 -1.35 -17.37 -15.01
N SER A 192 -2.08 -18.33 -15.59
CA SER A 192 -1.59 -19.71 -15.73
C SER A 192 -0.43 -19.85 -16.72
N GLU A 193 -0.20 -18.85 -17.57
CA GLU A 193 0.92 -18.82 -18.52
C GLU A 193 2.25 -18.39 -17.87
N PHE A 194 2.22 -17.87 -16.65
CA PHE A 194 3.39 -17.31 -15.97
C PHE A 194 3.88 -18.22 -14.83
N ASP A 195 5.21 -18.34 -14.73
CA ASP A 195 5.88 -18.95 -13.57
C ASP A 195 6.27 -17.85 -12.57
N PHE A 196 5.46 -17.66 -11.54
CA PHE A 196 5.72 -16.66 -10.50
C PHE A 196 6.86 -17.04 -9.55
N ASP A 197 7.25 -18.31 -9.47
CA ASP A 197 8.41 -18.72 -8.66
C ASP A 197 9.72 -18.19 -9.27
N ASN A 198 9.74 -18.03 -10.60
CA ASN A 198 10.84 -17.41 -11.35
C ASN A 198 10.59 -15.93 -11.67
N TYR A 199 9.72 -15.24 -10.93
CA TYR A 199 9.48 -13.81 -11.12
C TYR A 199 10.70 -12.99 -10.67
N GLU A 200 11.22 -12.15 -11.57
CA GLU A 200 12.28 -11.18 -11.29
C GLU A 200 11.79 -9.76 -11.57
N LEU A 201 12.07 -8.85 -10.64
CA LEU A 201 11.80 -7.43 -10.86
C LEU A 201 12.84 -6.87 -11.81
N ASP A 202 12.41 -6.45 -12.99
CA ASP A 202 13.30 -5.88 -14.00
C ASP A 202 13.68 -4.41 -13.69
N HIS A 203 12.70 -3.54 -13.46
CA HIS A 203 12.94 -2.10 -13.30
C HIS A 203 11.96 -1.41 -12.34
N THR A 204 12.34 -0.23 -11.87
CA THR A 204 11.47 0.69 -11.13
C THR A 204 11.69 2.09 -11.66
N TYR A 205 10.62 2.83 -11.91
CA TYR A 205 10.66 4.22 -12.35
C TYR A 205 10.02 5.12 -11.29
N GLU A 206 10.65 6.26 -11.03
CA GLU A 206 10.09 7.34 -10.21
C GLU A 206 9.69 8.48 -11.16
N ILE A 207 8.47 8.99 -11.00
CA ILE A 207 7.97 10.13 -11.77
C ILE A 207 7.68 11.27 -10.80
N GLU A 208 8.26 12.43 -11.06
CA GLU A 208 7.91 13.65 -10.37
C GLU A 208 6.62 14.22 -10.95
N ALA A 209 5.57 14.29 -10.12
CA ALA A 209 4.28 14.84 -10.50
C ALA A 209 3.67 15.64 -9.35
N VAL A 210 2.93 16.70 -9.70
CA VAL A 210 2.18 17.47 -8.72
C VAL A 210 0.99 16.63 -8.25
N TRP A 211 1.06 16.14 -7.01
CA TRP A 211 0.00 15.57 -6.16
C TRP A 211 -1.04 14.61 -6.77
N MET A 212 -0.79 14.03 -7.94
CA MET A 212 -1.83 13.24 -8.61
C MET A 212 -1.76 11.75 -8.31
N LEU A 213 -2.85 11.26 -7.72
CA LEU A 213 -3.07 9.89 -7.26
C LEU A 213 -3.83 8.99 -8.23
N HIS A 214 -4.22 9.47 -9.41
CA HIS A 214 -4.99 8.65 -10.35
C HIS A 214 -4.14 7.92 -11.39
N GLY A 215 -2.86 7.66 -11.06
CA GLY A 215 -1.97 6.80 -11.86
C GLY A 215 -2.38 5.33 -11.93
N ILE A 216 -3.42 4.87 -11.21
CA ILE A 216 -3.92 3.49 -11.36
C ILE A 216 -4.98 3.39 -12.46
N PHE A 217 -5.70 4.47 -12.81
CA PHE A 217 -6.84 4.40 -13.74
C PHE A 217 -6.67 5.11 -15.10
N GLU A 218 -5.73 6.06 -15.24
CA GLU A 218 -5.57 6.84 -16.50
C GLU A 218 -4.20 6.70 -17.18
N ILE A 219 -3.60 5.50 -17.17
CA ILE A 219 -2.32 5.23 -17.88
C ILE A 219 -2.53 4.48 -19.20
N TRP A 220 -3.78 4.39 -19.66
CA TRP A 220 -4.18 3.80 -20.95
C TRP A 220 -3.24 4.13 -22.15
N PRO A 221 -2.65 5.34 -22.28
CA PRO A 221 -1.74 5.63 -23.40
C PRO A 221 -0.35 4.98 -23.29
N LEU A 222 0.18 4.73 -22.10
CA LEU A 222 1.51 4.12 -21.88
C LEU A 222 1.50 2.60 -22.13
N PHE A 223 0.34 1.95 -21.99
CA PHE A 223 0.14 0.52 -22.28
C PHE A 223 0.40 0.14 -23.74
N HIS A 224 0.27 1.08 -24.69
CA HIS A 224 0.48 0.80 -26.13
C HIS A 224 1.93 0.99 -26.59
N ALA A 225 2.81 1.53 -25.74
CA ALA A 225 4.18 1.88 -26.10
C ALA A 225 5.24 0.89 -25.56
N MET A 226 4.84 -0.11 -24.78
CA MET A 226 5.77 -1.04 -24.11
C MET A 226 5.51 -2.51 -24.52
N PRO A 227 6.56 -3.35 -24.63
CA PRO A 227 6.45 -4.77 -25.00
C PRO A 227 5.59 -5.56 -23.98
N PRO A 228 5.13 -6.79 -24.33
CA PRO A 228 4.26 -7.61 -23.49
C PRO A 228 5.03 -8.21 -22.31
N CYS A 229 5.46 -7.36 -21.38
CA CYS A 229 5.92 -7.75 -20.06
C CYS A 229 4.78 -7.44 -19.08
N LEU A 230 4.57 -8.29 -18.07
CA LEU A 230 3.59 -8.09 -17.02
C LEU A 230 3.94 -6.80 -16.25
N LEU A 231 3.42 -5.68 -16.71
CA LEU A 231 3.69 -4.36 -16.15
C LEU A 231 2.71 -4.11 -15.01
N ILE A 232 3.16 -4.35 -13.78
CA ILE A 232 2.45 -3.87 -12.59
C ILE A 232 3.05 -2.52 -12.23
N ILE A 233 2.41 -1.44 -12.69
CA ILE A 233 2.91 -0.11 -12.37
C ILE A 233 2.42 0.33 -10.99
N LEU A 234 3.37 0.49 -10.08
CA LEU A 234 3.14 1.08 -8.78
C LEU A 234 3.55 2.55 -8.80
N PHE A 235 2.56 3.43 -8.84
CA PHE A 235 2.78 4.85 -8.59
C PHE A 235 2.52 5.16 -7.14
N TYR A 236 3.61 5.36 -6.39
CA TYR A 236 3.55 5.97 -5.08
C TYR A 236 3.86 7.44 -5.22
N ALA A 237 2.88 8.29 -4.90
CA ALA A 237 3.06 9.74 -4.88
C ALA A 237 4.20 10.10 -3.91
N MET A 238 5.32 10.57 -4.46
CA MET A 238 6.49 10.99 -3.69
C MET A 238 6.49 12.51 -3.49
N SER A 239 6.45 12.88 -2.20
CA SER A 239 6.94 14.12 -1.58
C SER A 239 6.29 15.46 -1.95
N SER A 240 6.13 16.28 -0.91
CA SER A 240 5.94 17.73 -1.00
C SER A 240 7.14 18.38 -1.64
N VAL A 241 6.89 19.18 -2.67
CA VAL A 241 7.79 20.25 -3.07
C VAL A 241 7.73 21.29 -1.94
N GLU A 242 8.80 21.40 -1.16
CA GLU A 242 9.08 22.61 -0.38
C GLU A 242 9.51 23.75 -1.30
#